data_AF-A0A7V6PVW8-F1
#
_entry.id   AF-A0A7V6PVW8-F1
#
_cell.length_a   1.000
_cell.length_b   1.000
_cell.length_c   1.000
_cell.angle_alpha   90.00
_cell.angle_beta   90.00
_cell.angle_gamma   90.00
#
_symmetry.space_group_name_H-M   'P 1'
#
loop_
_entity.id
_entity.type
_entity.pdbx_description
1 polymer ?
#
loop_
_entity_poly.entity_id
_entity_poly.type
_entity_poly.pdbx_seq_one_letter_code
_entity_poly.pdbx_strand_id
1 'polypeptide(L)'
;MNITIASGNLPDIIHVMGRPVKINKYGADGALLDLRPHIDKMPNFKKFLEENPTRYQTYLSADGKLYAFPPGGGAGETNRRGWLYRKDIFEKHNIEIPTTSEELYQVLVKLKQLYPDSYPYTWRGGLSSQIEMFCRLWGSGYNAYFDHDVKEWRYGPVEDYFKEMVVYVNKLYKEGLIPPDILTLDTGAW
;
A
#
# COMPACT_ATOMS: atom_id res chain seq x y z
N MET A 1 14.40 10.20 -8.88
CA MET A 1 14.87 9.27 -9.94
C MET A 1 14.64 9.82 -11.34
N ASN A 2 13.40 10.20 -11.73
CA ASN A 2 13.13 10.66 -13.10
C ASN A 2 14.05 11.80 -13.58
N ILE A 3 14.26 12.84 -12.74
CA ILE A 3 15.13 13.98 -13.08
C ILE A 3 16.60 13.55 -13.15
N THR A 4 17.06 12.73 -12.20
CA THR A 4 18.43 12.21 -12.16
C THR A 4 18.77 11.40 -13.41
N ILE A 5 17.85 10.53 -13.86
CA ILE A 5 18.05 9.70 -15.05
C ILE A 5 17.99 10.54 -16.33
N ALA A 6 17.03 11.46 -16.43
CA ALA A 6 16.91 12.34 -17.59
C ALA A 6 18.11 13.30 -17.74
N SER A 7 18.85 13.58 -16.67
CA SER A 7 19.99 14.50 -16.70
C SER A 7 21.25 13.92 -17.34
N GLY A 8 21.32 12.60 -17.58
CA GLY A 8 22.52 11.91 -18.10
C GLY A 8 23.68 11.81 -17.10
N ASN A 9 23.68 12.59 -16.02
CA ASN A 9 24.67 12.54 -14.95
C ASN A 9 24.17 11.65 -13.80
N LEU A 10 24.33 10.34 -13.99
CA LEU A 10 23.99 9.37 -12.95
C LEU A 10 25.09 9.32 -11.87
N PRO A 11 24.73 9.28 -10.58
CA PRO A 11 25.69 8.95 -9.53
C PRO A 11 26.10 7.47 -9.62
N ASP A 12 27.24 7.12 -9.05
CA ASP A 12 27.74 5.73 -9.03
C ASP A 12 26.77 4.76 -8.31
N ILE A 13 26.07 5.25 -7.29
CA ILE A 13 25.09 4.49 -6.50
C ILE A 13 23.80 5.30 -6.37
N ILE A 14 22.67 4.66 -6.67
CA ILE A 14 21.35 5.23 -6.46
C ILE A 14 20.64 4.43 -5.37
N HIS A 15 20.36 5.09 -4.24
CA HIS A 15 19.41 4.55 -3.27
C HIS A 15 17.99 4.85 -3.72
N VAL A 16 17.17 3.80 -3.88
CA VAL A 16 15.79 3.91 -4.34
C VAL A 16 14.85 3.43 -3.26
N MET A 17 13.89 4.29 -2.90
CA MET A 17 12.72 3.87 -2.13
C MET A 17 11.60 3.47 -3.10
N GLY A 18 11.10 2.24 -3.01
CA GLY A 18 9.93 1.79 -3.77
C GLY A 18 10.13 0.50 -4.56
N ARG A 19 9.09 0.13 -5.34
CA ARG A 19 8.99 -1.17 -6.02
C ARG A 19 9.97 -1.32 -7.21
N PRO A 20 10.34 -2.57 -7.59
CA PRO A 20 11.25 -2.87 -8.69
C PRO A 20 10.84 -2.31 -10.06
N VAL A 21 9.56 -1.99 -10.29
CA VAL A 21 9.02 -1.64 -11.63
C VAL A 21 9.79 -0.50 -12.30
N LYS A 22 10.07 0.59 -11.58
CA LYS A 22 10.84 1.72 -12.16
C LYS A 22 12.30 1.34 -12.39
N ILE A 23 12.90 0.61 -11.44
CA ILE A 23 14.28 0.14 -11.54
C ILE A 23 14.44 -0.77 -12.76
N ASN A 24 13.54 -1.73 -12.94
CA ASN A 24 13.56 -2.67 -14.06
C ASN A 24 13.41 -1.96 -15.40
N LYS A 25 12.56 -0.93 -15.48
CA LYS A 25 12.44 -0.10 -16.69
C LYS A 25 13.78 0.55 -17.05
N TYR A 26 14.38 1.27 -16.10
CA TYR A 26 15.64 1.98 -16.35
C TYR A 26 16.83 1.04 -16.55
N GLY A 27 16.83 -0.12 -15.90
CA GLY A 27 17.81 -1.17 -16.15
C GLY A 27 17.71 -1.74 -17.56
N ALA A 28 16.49 -2.00 -18.04
CA ALA A 28 16.26 -2.44 -19.42
C ALA A 28 16.68 -1.38 -20.46
N ASP A 29 16.54 -0.09 -20.13
CA ASP A 29 17.03 1.03 -20.94
C ASP A 29 18.56 1.19 -20.89
N GLY A 30 19.27 0.36 -20.12
CA GLY A 30 20.73 0.35 -20.02
C GLY A 30 21.31 1.33 -18.99
N ALA A 31 20.46 2.00 -18.21
CA ALA A 31 20.91 2.99 -17.22
C ALA A 31 21.48 2.38 -15.93
N LEU A 32 21.24 1.08 -15.68
CA LEU A 32 21.66 0.38 -14.47
C LEU A 32 22.45 -0.89 -14.80
N LEU A 33 23.47 -1.18 -13.99
CA LEU A 33 24.30 -2.38 -14.10
C LEU A 33 23.50 -3.64 -13.69
N ASP A 34 23.64 -4.73 -14.46
CA ASP A 34 23.19 -6.05 -14.01
C ASP A 34 24.14 -6.59 -12.94
N LEU A 35 23.60 -6.86 -11.76
CA LEU A 35 24.36 -7.35 -10.61
C LEU A 35 24.66 -8.84 -10.72
N ARG A 36 23.92 -9.61 -11.54
CA ARG A 36 24.05 -11.08 -11.61
C ARG A 36 25.48 -11.56 -11.93
N PRO A 37 26.20 -11.00 -12.91
CA PRO A 37 27.57 -11.42 -13.23
C PRO A 37 28.58 -11.14 -12.11
N HIS A 38 28.20 -10.37 -11.09
CA HIS A 38 29.08 -9.95 -10.01
C HIS A 38 28.75 -10.62 -8.66
N ILE A 39 27.72 -11.48 -8.60
CA ILE A 39 27.27 -12.11 -7.36
C ILE A 39 28.38 -12.90 -6.65
N ASP A 40 29.25 -13.58 -7.39
CA ASP A 40 30.35 -14.35 -6.80
C ASP A 40 31.39 -13.49 -6.07
N LYS A 41 31.44 -12.18 -6.38
CA LYS A 41 32.28 -11.21 -5.65
C LYS A 41 31.62 -10.70 -4.37
N MET A 42 30.36 -11.08 -4.11
CA MET A 42 29.53 -10.57 -3.02
C MET A 42 29.01 -11.73 -2.15
N PRO A 43 29.88 -12.41 -1.37
CA PRO A 43 29.54 -13.67 -0.68
C PRO A 43 28.36 -13.54 0.30
N ASN A 44 28.26 -12.42 1.03
CA ASN A 44 27.12 -12.16 1.92
C ASN A 44 25.80 -12.00 1.15
N PHE A 45 25.87 -11.36 -0.01
CA PHE A 45 24.70 -11.17 -0.86
C PHE A 45 24.28 -12.48 -1.52
N LYS A 46 25.24 -13.25 -2.02
CA LYS A 46 25.01 -14.60 -2.55
C LYS A 46 24.28 -15.48 -1.54
N LYS A 47 24.81 -15.54 -0.30
CA LYS A 47 24.17 -16.27 0.82
C LYS A 47 22.74 -15.79 1.07
N PHE A 48 22.51 -14.47 1.10
CA PHE A 48 21.18 -13.92 1.28
C PHE A 48 20.19 -14.34 0.17
N LEU A 49 20.62 -14.35 -1.10
CA LEU A 49 19.77 -14.77 -2.22
C LEU A 49 19.44 -16.27 -2.14
N GLU A 50 20.39 -17.10 -1.75
CA GLU A 50 20.21 -18.54 -1.54
C GLU A 50 19.25 -18.84 -0.39
N GLU A 51 19.32 -18.07 0.70
CA GLU A 51 18.40 -18.18 1.85
C GLU A 51 17.00 -17.60 1.56
N ASN A 52 16.86 -16.72 0.55
CA ASN A 52 15.61 -15.99 0.25
C ASN A 52 15.21 -16.08 -1.23
N PRO A 53 15.02 -17.28 -1.80
CA PRO A 53 14.82 -17.46 -3.24
C PRO A 53 13.54 -16.78 -3.77
N THR A 54 12.43 -16.81 -3.01
CA THR A 54 11.19 -16.12 -3.40
C THR A 54 11.39 -14.60 -3.46
N ARG A 55 12.13 -14.03 -2.50
CA ARG A 55 12.41 -12.59 -2.49
C ARG A 55 13.29 -12.20 -3.66
N TYR A 56 14.32 -12.99 -3.94
CA TYR A 56 15.17 -12.81 -5.12
C TYR A 56 14.34 -12.78 -6.41
N GLN A 57 13.45 -13.76 -6.61
CA GLN A 57 12.60 -13.84 -7.81
C GLN A 57 11.74 -12.58 -8.01
N THR A 58 11.19 -12.00 -6.94
CA THR A 58 10.38 -10.77 -7.06
C THR A 58 11.15 -9.53 -7.50
N TYR A 59 12.49 -9.57 -7.48
CA TYR A 59 13.38 -8.47 -7.89
C TYR A 59 13.99 -8.67 -9.27
N LEU A 60 13.80 -9.83 -9.90
CA LEU A 60 14.23 -10.04 -11.27
C LEU A 60 13.36 -9.21 -12.23
N SER A 61 14.02 -8.63 -13.22
CA SER A 61 13.35 -7.97 -14.34
C SER A 61 12.79 -9.00 -15.32
N ALA A 62 11.94 -8.55 -16.25
CA ALA A 62 11.33 -9.40 -17.27
C ALA A 62 12.37 -10.05 -18.22
N ASP A 63 13.52 -9.40 -18.42
CA ASP A 63 14.68 -9.95 -19.15
C ASP A 63 15.60 -10.81 -18.25
N GLY A 64 15.19 -11.08 -17.01
CA GLY A 64 15.88 -11.95 -16.06
C GLY A 64 17.11 -11.33 -15.38
N LYS A 65 17.37 -10.03 -15.56
CA LYS A 65 18.50 -9.34 -14.93
C LYS A 65 18.16 -8.85 -13.52
N LEU A 66 19.19 -8.48 -12.75
CA LEU A 66 19.03 -7.95 -11.40
C LEU A 66 19.64 -6.55 -11.32
N TYR A 67 18.80 -5.52 -11.32
CA TYR A 67 19.23 -4.12 -11.37
C TYR A 67 19.26 -3.40 -10.02
N ALA A 68 18.86 -4.09 -8.93
CA ALA A 68 18.95 -3.55 -7.58
C ALA A 68 19.10 -4.66 -6.54
N PHE A 69 19.73 -4.32 -5.42
CA PHE A 69 19.76 -5.17 -4.24
C PHE A 69 18.35 -5.25 -3.64
N PRO A 70 17.76 -6.45 -3.48
CA PRO A 70 16.57 -6.61 -2.67
C PRO A 70 16.85 -6.09 -1.25
N PRO A 71 15.94 -5.32 -0.64
CA PRO A 71 16.13 -4.87 0.73
C PRO A 71 16.26 -6.11 1.62
N GLY A 72 17.30 -6.17 2.44
CA GLY A 72 17.57 -7.29 3.36
C GLY A 72 16.63 -7.31 4.56
N GLY A 73 15.36 -6.89 4.37
CA GLY A 73 14.43 -6.49 5.42
C GLY A 73 14.47 -7.41 6.63
N GLY A 74 14.55 -6.80 7.81
CA GLY A 74 14.49 -7.49 9.10
C GLY A 74 13.43 -8.58 9.09
N ALA A 75 13.78 -9.71 9.67
CA ALA A 75 12.97 -10.92 9.69
C ALA A 75 11.51 -10.61 10.05
N GLY A 76 10.59 -10.80 9.09
CA GLY A 76 9.15 -10.91 9.36
C GLY A 76 8.24 -9.86 8.72
N GLU A 77 6.95 -10.12 8.89
CA GLU A 77 5.84 -9.27 8.45
C GLU A 77 5.70 -8.08 9.41
N THR A 78 6.46 -7.00 9.19
CA THR A 78 6.58 -5.91 10.19
C THR A 78 5.58 -4.78 10.03
N ASN A 79 4.75 -4.74 8.97
CA ASN A 79 3.87 -3.60 8.67
C ASN A 79 2.43 -4.03 8.33
N ARG A 80 1.78 -4.78 9.22
CA ARG A 80 0.34 -5.04 9.09
C ARG A 80 -0.46 -3.80 9.46
N ARG A 81 -1.46 -3.48 8.65
CA ARG A 81 -2.51 -2.52 9.01
C ARG A 81 -3.70 -3.27 9.55
N GLY A 82 -4.30 -2.73 10.59
CA GLY A 82 -5.49 -3.29 11.22
C GLY A 82 -6.49 -2.19 11.54
N TRP A 83 -7.73 -2.59 11.74
CA TRP A 83 -8.77 -1.73 12.27
C TRP A 83 -8.54 -1.50 13.77
N LEU A 84 -8.67 -0.25 14.20
CA LEU A 84 -8.60 0.15 15.59
C LEU A 84 -9.89 0.89 15.93
N TYR A 85 -10.37 0.72 17.15
CA TYR A 85 -11.57 1.40 17.65
C TYR A 85 -11.40 1.82 19.11
N ARG A 86 -12.21 2.79 19.53
CA ARG A 86 -12.25 3.27 20.91
C ARG A 86 -13.12 2.37 21.77
N LYS A 87 -12.51 1.32 22.32
CA LYS A 87 -13.20 0.33 23.17
C LYS A 87 -13.99 0.96 24.31
N ASP A 88 -13.40 1.94 24.98
CA ASP A 88 -14.03 2.69 26.08
C ASP A 88 -15.31 3.42 25.64
N ILE A 89 -15.32 4.00 24.43
CA ILE A 89 -16.50 4.65 23.86
C ILE A 89 -17.57 3.62 23.49
N PHE A 90 -17.16 2.49 22.91
CA PHE A 90 -18.08 1.43 22.52
C PHE A 90 -18.78 0.81 23.74
N GLU A 91 -18.02 0.48 24.79
CA GLU A 91 -18.55 -0.06 26.05
C GLU A 91 -19.47 0.95 26.74
N LYS A 92 -19.07 2.23 26.83
CA LYS A 92 -19.88 3.30 27.46
C LYS A 92 -21.26 3.46 26.81
N HIS A 93 -21.34 3.28 25.49
CA HIS A 93 -22.56 3.54 24.71
C HIS A 93 -23.22 2.27 24.16
N ASN A 94 -22.81 1.10 24.67
CA ASN A 94 -23.27 -0.23 24.24
C ASN A 94 -23.31 -0.35 22.71
N ILE A 95 -22.19 -0.05 22.06
CA ILE A 95 -22.04 -0.13 20.60
C ILE A 95 -21.41 -1.48 20.27
N GLU A 96 -22.05 -2.25 19.41
CA GLU A 96 -21.51 -3.52 18.90
C GLU A 96 -20.42 -3.27 17.85
N ILE A 97 -19.46 -4.20 17.75
CA ILE A 97 -18.38 -4.12 16.77
C ILE A 97 -18.99 -4.44 15.39
N PRO A 98 -18.86 -3.55 14.39
CA PRO A 98 -19.44 -3.77 13.08
C PRO A 98 -18.68 -4.88 12.33
N THR A 99 -19.43 -5.71 11.63
CA THR A 99 -18.94 -6.81 10.79
C THR A 99 -19.18 -6.55 9.30
N THR A 100 -20.02 -5.57 8.96
CA THR A 100 -20.32 -5.15 7.59
C THR A 100 -20.06 -3.66 7.38
N SER A 101 -19.95 -3.22 6.12
CA SER A 101 -19.79 -1.81 5.77
C SER A 101 -21.02 -0.96 6.14
N GLU A 102 -22.21 -1.54 6.09
CA GLU A 102 -23.45 -0.87 6.51
C GLU A 102 -23.50 -0.70 8.03
N GLU A 103 -23.18 -1.75 8.80
CA GLU A 103 -23.05 -1.64 10.26
C GLU A 103 -21.99 -0.62 10.65
N LEU A 104 -20.84 -0.62 9.97
CA LEU A 104 -19.80 0.39 10.19
C LEU A 104 -20.35 1.79 9.96
N TYR A 105 -21.07 2.02 8.86
CA TYR A 105 -21.70 3.31 8.58
C TYR A 105 -22.65 3.75 9.71
N GLN A 106 -23.54 2.86 10.17
CA GLN A 106 -24.47 3.16 11.27
C GLN A 106 -23.74 3.48 12.58
N VAL A 107 -22.67 2.76 12.88
CA VAL A 107 -21.80 3.03 14.03
C VAL A 107 -21.15 4.41 13.91
N LEU A 108 -20.63 4.77 12.73
CA LEU A 108 -20.02 6.09 12.51
C LEU A 108 -21.04 7.21 12.67
N VAL A 109 -22.26 7.06 12.15
CA VAL A 109 -23.35 8.04 12.34
C VAL A 109 -23.68 8.20 13.82
N LYS A 110 -23.84 7.10 14.57
CA LYS A 110 -24.10 7.13 16.02
C LYS A 110 -22.97 7.85 16.77
N LEU A 111 -21.71 7.56 16.44
CA LEU A 111 -20.55 8.21 17.05
C LEU A 111 -20.52 9.71 16.74
N LYS A 112 -20.89 10.12 15.52
CA LYS A 112 -20.97 11.54 15.14
C LYS A 112 -22.06 12.28 15.91
N GLN A 113 -23.20 11.64 16.15
CA GLN A 113 -24.27 12.21 16.97
C GLN A 113 -23.84 12.40 18.44
N LEU A 114 -23.10 11.42 18.99
CA LEU A 114 -22.59 11.48 20.36
C LEU A 114 -21.46 12.50 20.54
N TYR A 115 -20.64 12.68 19.51
CA TYR A 115 -19.46 13.55 19.52
C TYR A 115 -19.45 14.44 18.25
N PRO A 116 -20.31 15.48 18.18
CA PRO A 116 -20.51 16.28 16.97
C PRO A 116 -19.26 17.02 16.50
N ASP A 117 -18.38 17.38 17.43
CA ASP A 117 -17.14 18.10 17.15
C ASP A 117 -15.98 17.18 16.73
N SER A 118 -16.19 15.85 16.74
CA SER A 118 -15.19 14.84 16.37
C SER A 118 -15.51 14.17 15.04
N TYR A 119 -14.50 13.59 14.40
CA TYR A 119 -14.65 12.68 13.28
C TYR A 119 -14.60 11.23 13.79
N PRO A 120 -15.62 10.41 13.55
CA PRO A 120 -15.69 9.04 14.06
C PRO A 120 -14.73 8.08 13.35
N TYR A 121 -14.26 8.41 12.14
CA TYR A 121 -13.30 7.60 11.41
C TYR A 121 -12.18 8.45 10.78
N THR A 122 -10.94 8.00 10.93
CA THR A 122 -9.75 8.66 10.37
C THR A 122 -8.61 7.64 10.17
N TRP A 123 -7.58 8.03 9.45
CA TRP A 123 -6.42 7.19 9.13
C TRP A 123 -5.17 8.03 8.87
N ARG A 124 -4.04 7.33 8.67
CA ARG A 124 -2.74 7.92 8.35
C ARG A 124 -2.29 7.60 6.92
N GLY A 125 -1.60 8.55 6.30
CA GLY A 125 -0.90 8.35 5.02
C GLY A 125 -1.70 8.74 3.78
N GLY A 126 -2.66 9.67 3.92
CA GLY A 126 -3.45 10.19 2.81
C GLY A 126 -4.50 9.21 2.26
N LEU A 127 -5.27 9.68 1.28
CA LEU A 127 -6.41 8.93 0.73
C LEU A 127 -5.99 7.64 0.00
N SER A 128 -4.93 7.67 -0.81
CA SER A 128 -4.48 6.49 -1.58
C SER A 128 -4.21 5.27 -0.70
N SER A 129 -3.51 5.52 0.40
CA SER A 129 -3.18 4.57 1.45
C SER A 129 -4.41 3.90 2.05
N GLN A 130 -5.50 4.64 2.22
CA GLN A 130 -6.73 4.10 2.80
C GLN A 130 -7.61 3.42 1.75
N ILE A 131 -7.69 3.96 0.54
CA ILE A 131 -8.38 3.30 -0.58
C ILE A 131 -7.77 1.93 -0.86
N GLU A 132 -6.44 1.77 -0.74
CA GLU A 132 -5.78 0.48 -0.85
C GLU A 132 -6.23 -0.54 0.21
N MET A 133 -6.61 -0.09 1.41
CA MET A 133 -7.18 -0.95 2.43
C MET A 133 -8.65 -1.26 2.16
N PHE A 134 -9.44 -0.26 1.77
CA PHE A 134 -10.87 -0.43 1.51
C PHE A 134 -11.19 -1.29 0.30
N CYS A 135 -10.45 -1.14 -0.81
CA CYS A 135 -10.73 -1.92 -2.01
C CYS A 135 -10.66 -3.43 -1.73
N ARG A 136 -9.78 -3.86 -0.81
CA ARG A 136 -9.65 -5.26 -0.39
C ARG A 136 -10.88 -5.77 0.37
N LEU A 137 -11.53 -4.91 1.16
CA LEU A 137 -12.80 -5.25 1.85
C LEU A 137 -13.95 -5.45 0.86
N TRP A 138 -13.89 -4.78 -0.29
CA TRP A 138 -14.85 -4.91 -1.39
C TRP A 138 -14.47 -6.01 -2.41
N GLY A 139 -13.46 -6.84 -2.12
CA GLY A 139 -13.01 -7.90 -3.04
C GLY A 139 -12.28 -7.39 -4.30
N SER A 140 -11.84 -6.14 -4.29
CA SER A 140 -11.16 -5.48 -5.41
C SER A 140 -9.69 -5.13 -5.08
N GLY A 141 -9.04 -4.37 -5.96
CA GLY A 141 -7.65 -3.94 -5.84
C GLY A 141 -7.46 -2.44 -6.12
N TYR A 142 -6.46 -1.83 -5.49
CA TYR A 142 -6.09 -0.44 -5.78
C TYR A 142 -5.43 -0.28 -7.15
N ASN A 143 -4.86 -1.37 -7.66
CA ASN A 143 -4.19 -1.50 -8.95
C ASN A 143 -4.47 -2.91 -9.50
N ALA A 144 -3.59 -3.40 -10.37
CA ALA A 144 -3.57 -4.80 -10.75
C ALA A 144 -3.41 -5.69 -9.52
N TYR A 145 -4.26 -6.72 -9.41
CA TYR A 145 -4.21 -7.72 -8.37
C TYR A 145 -4.55 -9.09 -8.94
N PHE A 146 -4.07 -10.13 -8.27
CA PHE A 146 -4.44 -11.50 -8.60
C PHE A 146 -5.69 -11.87 -7.81
N ASP A 147 -6.77 -12.20 -8.52
CA ASP A 147 -8.00 -12.71 -7.95
C ASP A 147 -7.82 -14.22 -7.72
N HIS A 148 -7.81 -14.62 -6.45
CA HIS A 148 -7.53 -16.01 -6.07
C HIS A 148 -8.74 -16.94 -6.30
N ASP A 149 -9.95 -16.40 -6.41
CA ASP A 149 -11.16 -17.18 -6.58
C ASP A 149 -11.30 -17.61 -8.06
N VAL A 150 -11.09 -16.67 -8.98
CA VAL A 150 -11.14 -16.96 -10.43
C VAL A 150 -9.78 -17.24 -11.06
N LYS A 151 -8.68 -17.04 -10.31
CA LYS A 151 -7.27 -17.29 -10.72
C LYS A 151 -6.79 -16.42 -11.89
N GLU A 152 -7.19 -15.17 -11.93
CA GLU A 152 -6.85 -14.22 -13.00
C GLU A 152 -6.30 -12.89 -12.47
N TRP A 153 -5.49 -12.21 -13.28
CA TRP A 153 -5.08 -10.85 -13.00
C TRP A 153 -6.19 -9.89 -13.40
N ARG A 154 -6.61 -9.06 -12.45
CA ARG A 154 -7.66 -8.06 -12.63
C ARG A 154 -7.12 -6.67 -12.29
N TYR A 155 -7.79 -5.63 -12.77
CA TYR A 155 -7.44 -4.25 -12.48
C TYR A 155 -8.60 -3.59 -11.71
N GLY A 156 -8.46 -3.47 -10.40
CA GLY A 156 -9.58 -3.07 -9.55
C GLY A 156 -10.23 -1.73 -9.90
N PRO A 157 -9.49 -0.67 -10.32
CA PRO A 157 -10.10 0.62 -10.65
C PRO A 157 -11.13 0.61 -11.80
N VAL A 158 -11.26 -0.46 -12.58
CA VAL A 158 -12.30 -0.62 -13.61
C VAL A 158 -13.47 -1.50 -13.18
N GLU A 159 -13.49 -1.95 -11.93
CA GLU A 159 -14.52 -2.85 -11.40
C GLU A 159 -15.66 -2.10 -10.70
N ASP A 160 -16.87 -2.65 -10.78
CA ASP A 160 -18.05 -2.07 -10.12
C ASP A 160 -17.87 -1.97 -8.60
N TYR A 161 -17.27 -3.00 -7.97
CA TYR A 161 -17.00 -2.99 -6.53
C TYR A 161 -16.04 -1.87 -6.11
N PHE A 162 -15.10 -1.48 -6.97
CA PHE A 162 -14.23 -0.34 -6.69
C PHE A 162 -15.03 0.98 -6.72
N LYS A 163 -15.94 1.13 -7.69
CA LYS A 163 -16.84 2.29 -7.77
C LYS A 163 -17.74 2.36 -6.53
N GLU A 164 -18.35 1.25 -6.11
CA GLU A 164 -19.19 1.20 -4.91
C GLU A 164 -18.43 1.63 -3.65
N MET A 165 -17.19 1.14 -3.48
CA MET A 165 -16.32 1.55 -2.39
C MET A 165 -16.02 3.06 -2.43
N VAL A 166 -15.72 3.62 -3.60
CA VAL A 166 -15.49 5.08 -3.73
C VAL A 166 -16.75 5.86 -3.38
N VAL A 167 -17.94 5.40 -3.80
CA VAL A 167 -19.23 6.00 -3.43
C VAL A 167 -19.44 5.94 -1.92
N TYR A 168 -19.13 4.82 -1.28
CA TYR A 168 -19.20 4.68 0.17
C TYR A 168 -18.28 5.66 0.90
N VAL A 169 -17.01 5.76 0.50
CA VAL A 169 -16.06 6.73 1.09
C VAL A 169 -16.51 8.17 0.84
N ASN A 170 -17.08 8.49 -0.33
CA ASN A 170 -17.64 9.80 -0.62
C ASN A 170 -18.84 10.14 0.27
N LYS A 171 -19.69 9.15 0.58
CA LYS A 171 -20.81 9.31 1.51
C LYS A 171 -20.29 9.67 2.91
N LEU A 172 -19.30 8.94 3.44
CA LEU A 172 -18.68 9.26 4.73
C LEU A 172 -18.11 10.68 4.77
N TYR A 173 -17.49 11.13 3.66
CA TYR A 173 -16.96 12.49 3.54
C TYR A 173 -18.05 13.55 3.60
N LYS A 174 -19.09 13.41 2.77
CA LYS A 174 -20.20 14.38 2.68
C LYS A 174 -20.96 14.53 4.00
N GLU A 175 -21.06 13.46 4.77
CA GLU A 175 -21.75 13.44 6.05
C GLU A 175 -20.84 13.83 7.24
N GLY A 176 -19.59 14.21 6.99
CA GLY A 176 -18.66 14.63 8.04
C GLY A 176 -18.27 13.50 9.00
N LEU A 177 -18.33 12.25 8.53
CA LEU A 177 -17.92 11.05 9.29
C LEU A 177 -16.40 10.81 9.19
N ILE A 178 -15.74 11.47 8.24
CA ILE A 178 -14.28 11.52 8.11
C ILE A 178 -13.81 12.98 8.02
N PRO A 179 -12.54 13.28 8.37
CA PRO A 179 -12.00 14.63 8.29
C PRO A 179 -12.06 15.23 6.87
N PRO A 180 -12.29 16.54 6.72
CA PRO A 180 -12.33 17.22 5.41
C PRO A 180 -10.94 17.34 4.77
N ASP A 181 -9.89 17.36 5.58
CA ASP A 181 -8.49 17.47 5.18
C ASP A 181 -7.84 16.11 4.85
N ILE A 182 -8.66 15.07 4.65
CA ILE A 182 -8.21 13.70 4.39
C ILE A 182 -7.25 13.56 3.19
N LEU A 183 -7.34 14.49 2.23
CA LEU A 183 -6.48 14.56 1.06
C LEU A 183 -5.08 15.11 1.39
N THR A 184 -4.97 15.90 2.45
CA THR A 184 -3.76 16.58 2.89
C THR A 184 -3.19 16.03 4.20
N LEU A 185 -3.90 15.11 4.87
CA LEU A 185 -3.42 14.39 6.05
C LEU A 185 -2.16 13.58 5.71
N ASP A 186 -1.00 14.15 6.04
CA ASP A 186 0.27 13.46 5.97
C ASP A 186 0.64 12.84 7.33
N THR A 187 1.84 12.28 7.42
CA THR A 187 2.34 11.64 8.64
C THR A 187 2.85 12.62 9.71
N GLY A 188 3.04 13.90 9.39
CA GLY A 188 3.49 14.96 10.28
C GLY A 188 2.38 15.84 10.85
N ALA A 189 1.14 15.69 10.37
CA ALA A 189 -0.04 16.40 10.86
C ALA A 189 -0.57 15.92 12.24
N TRP A 190 0.17 15.07 12.95
CA TRP A 190 -0.19 14.50 14.25
C TRP A 190 0.95 14.65 15.26
#